data_AF-A0AAW2W401-F1
#
_entry.id   AF-A0AAW2W401-F1
#
_cell.length_a   1.000
_cell.length_b   1.000
_cell.length_c   1.000
_cell.angle_alpha   90.00
_cell.angle_beta   90.00
_cell.angle_gamma   90.00
#
_symmetry.space_group_name_H-M   'P 1'
#
loop_
_entity.id
_entity.type
_entity.pdbx_description
1 polymer ?
#
loop_
_entity_poly.entity_id
_entity_poly.type
_entity_poly.pdbx_seq_one_letter_code
_entity_poly.pdbx_strand_id
1 'polypeptide(L)'
;MLLHVSTAYVHGMRSGVIAEMPFHMGQTLPGAQIPYLDINMEKKIVEERLRQLHTLNSTPKQITSALKDLGMERTLDTILTAYGKGKLTFFLADPQSVVDLIPGDMVVNAIFAAIARNSNNQPSPNYNFVIYHVGSSRRNPICLQDVVSVGYQYYSRKKPFLDNRGKRSAVGAELKLLSSMTSFRRHIKIRYLPFLKILKLLNMIFCHKFERSYTNSSRALNYLLRIVELYKPYSLFQGIFDDANTEDLRMTTREYNSNADMFGFDPKCIQWEEYLLNTHFPGVVSTMRSNN
;
A
#
# COMPACT_ATOMS: atom_id res chain seq x y z
N MET A 1 26.82 15.25 8.11
CA MET A 1 26.08 13.99 7.86
C MET A 1 24.94 14.29 6.90
N LEU A 2 24.78 13.47 5.85
CA LEU A 2 23.65 13.53 4.92
C LEU A 2 22.74 12.32 5.19
N LEU A 3 21.48 12.56 5.55
CA LEU A 3 20.48 11.52 5.73
C LEU A 3 19.47 11.59 4.59
N HIS A 4 19.28 10.48 3.89
CA HIS A 4 18.26 10.33 2.85
C HIS A 4 17.20 9.35 3.33
N VAL A 5 15.96 9.83 3.41
CA VAL A 5 14.79 9.02 3.81
C VAL A 5 13.95 8.74 2.57
N SER A 6 13.70 7.47 2.29
CA SER A 6 12.79 7.04 1.24
C SER A 6 11.72 6.13 1.83
N THR A 7 10.45 6.44 1.55
CA THR A 7 9.31 5.56 1.84
C THR A 7 9.01 4.60 0.69
N ALA A 8 9.70 4.76 -0.44
CA ALA A 8 9.61 3.88 -1.59
C ALA A 8 10.88 3.02 -1.65
N TYR A 9 10.73 1.73 -1.38
CA TYR A 9 11.78 0.76 -1.64
C TYR A 9 11.37 -0.11 -2.83
N VAL A 10 12.18 -0.05 -3.89
CA VAL A 10 11.94 -0.83 -5.10
C VAL A 10 12.64 -2.17 -4.91
N HIS A 11 11.86 -3.17 -4.50
CA HIS A 11 12.29 -4.55 -4.66
C HIS A 11 11.41 -5.23 -5.69
N GLY A 12 12.06 -5.92 -6.64
CA GLY A 12 11.39 -6.64 -7.72
C GLY A 12 10.68 -7.89 -7.21
N MET A 13 10.70 -8.96 -8.00
CA MET A 13 10.05 -10.23 -7.65
C MET A 13 10.87 -11.12 -6.70
N ARG A 14 11.82 -10.58 -5.92
CA ARG A 14 12.59 -11.44 -4.99
C ARG A 14 11.72 -11.84 -3.80
N SER A 15 11.83 -13.10 -3.43
CA SER A 15 11.28 -13.67 -2.20
C SER A 15 12.38 -13.90 -1.17
N GLY A 16 11.99 -14.05 0.10
CA GLY A 16 12.92 -14.32 1.20
C GLY A 16 13.50 -13.05 1.82
N VAL A 17 14.61 -13.20 2.54
CA VAL A 17 15.19 -12.11 3.35
C VAL A 17 15.95 -11.11 2.45
N ILE A 18 15.65 -9.82 2.63
CA ILE A 18 16.19 -8.69 1.87
C ILE A 18 17.10 -7.89 2.80
N ALA A 19 18.40 -8.01 2.58
CA ALA A 19 19.42 -7.37 3.40
C ALA A 19 19.46 -5.84 3.21
N GLU A 20 19.90 -5.13 4.26
CA GLU A 20 20.16 -3.68 4.28
C GLU A 20 21.45 -3.32 3.50
N MET A 21 21.42 -3.51 2.18
CA MET A 21 22.57 -3.29 1.30
C MET A 21 22.32 -2.17 0.28
N PRO A 22 23.34 -1.35 -0.05
CA PRO A 22 23.20 -0.30 -1.05
C PRO A 22 22.99 -0.88 -2.44
N PHE A 23 22.11 -0.23 -3.21
CA PHE A 23 22.01 -0.48 -4.64
C PHE A 23 23.01 0.40 -5.38
N HIS A 24 23.76 -0.22 -6.29
CA HIS A 24 24.60 0.54 -7.20
C HIS A 24 23.78 1.04 -8.38
N MET A 25 24.08 2.24 -8.86
CA MET A 25 23.42 2.77 -10.07
C MET A 25 23.70 1.85 -11.26
N GLY A 26 22.66 1.47 -11.99
CA GLY A 26 22.74 0.48 -13.08
C GLY A 26 22.61 -0.98 -12.62
N GLN A 27 22.57 -1.24 -11.32
CA GLN A 27 22.25 -2.57 -10.79
C GLN A 27 20.77 -2.88 -11.01
N THR A 28 20.50 -4.07 -11.53
CA THR A 28 19.17 -4.51 -11.92
C THR A 28 18.73 -5.63 -11.00
N LEU A 29 17.43 -5.73 -10.72
CA LEU A 29 16.92 -6.76 -9.82
C LEU A 29 16.92 -8.13 -10.56
N PRO A 30 17.51 -9.19 -9.98
CA PRO A 30 17.42 -10.55 -10.48
C PRO A 30 15.98 -10.96 -10.77
N GLY A 31 15.71 -11.48 -11.97
CA GLY A 31 14.39 -11.92 -12.40
C GLY A 31 13.44 -10.80 -12.83
N ALA A 32 13.88 -9.54 -12.87
CA ALA A 32 13.07 -8.46 -13.41
C ALA A 32 12.90 -8.65 -14.94
N GLN A 33 11.65 -8.70 -15.42
CA GLN A 33 11.36 -8.69 -16.87
C GLN A 33 11.89 -7.42 -17.55
N ILE A 34 12.03 -6.34 -16.77
CA ILE A 34 12.60 -5.08 -17.20
C ILE A 34 13.81 -4.82 -16.29
N PRO A 35 15.03 -4.71 -16.82
CA PRO A 35 16.25 -4.61 -16.02
C PRO A 35 16.42 -3.22 -15.38
N TYR A 36 15.41 -2.38 -15.30
CA TYR A 36 15.53 -1.06 -14.69
C TYR A 36 14.23 -0.65 -14.01
N LEU A 37 14.35 0.19 -12.99
CA LEU A 37 13.22 0.94 -12.44
C LEU A 37 12.76 1.92 -13.52
N ASP A 38 11.64 1.62 -14.19
CA ASP A 38 11.06 2.52 -15.19
C ASP A 38 10.30 3.66 -14.51
N ILE A 39 11.04 4.60 -13.93
CA ILE A 39 10.49 5.84 -13.40
C ILE A 39 9.76 6.64 -14.48
N ASN A 40 10.08 6.44 -15.76
CA ASN A 40 9.41 7.14 -16.85
C ASN A 40 7.97 6.65 -17.02
N MET A 41 7.67 5.39 -16.73
CA MET A 41 6.29 4.90 -16.71
C MET A 41 5.47 5.60 -15.63
N GLU A 42 6.01 5.71 -14.41
CA GLU A 42 5.32 6.39 -13.30
C GLU A 42 5.18 7.90 -13.58
N LYS A 43 6.25 8.51 -14.10
CA LYS A 43 6.25 9.91 -14.55
C LYS A 43 5.22 10.15 -15.65
N LYS A 44 5.11 9.24 -16.62
CA LYS A 44 4.12 9.32 -17.70
C LYS A 44 2.70 9.30 -17.17
N ILE A 45 2.40 8.51 -16.15
CA ILE A 45 1.07 8.51 -15.51
C ILE A 45 0.75 9.88 -14.88
N VAL A 46 1.73 10.47 -14.18
CA VAL A 46 1.58 11.81 -13.60
C VAL A 46 1.44 12.88 -14.69
N GLU A 47 2.25 12.83 -15.74
CA GLU A 47 2.23 13.76 -16.87
C GLU A 47 0.94 13.66 -17.70
N GLU A 48 0.40 12.45 -17.92
CA GLU A 48 -0.89 12.26 -18.58
C GLU A 48 -2.03 12.82 -17.73
N ARG A 49 -2.00 12.59 -16.40
CA ARG A 49 -2.99 13.15 -15.49
C ARG A 49 -2.92 14.68 -15.47
N LEU A 50 -1.73 15.26 -15.41
CA LEU A 50 -1.49 16.71 -15.51
C LEU A 50 -2.03 17.26 -16.84
N ARG A 51 -1.69 16.63 -17.97
CA ARG A 51 -2.19 17.03 -19.29
C ARG A 51 -3.72 17.04 -19.33
N GLN A 52 -4.38 16.01 -18.83
CA GLN A 52 -5.85 15.96 -18.75
C GLN A 52 -6.42 17.13 -17.92
N LEU A 53 -5.83 17.40 -16.75
CA LEU A 53 -6.28 18.49 -15.88
C LEU A 53 -6.09 19.87 -16.52
N HIS A 54 -4.98 20.07 -17.23
CA HIS A 54 -4.73 21.28 -18.02
C HIS A 54 -5.72 21.43 -19.19
N THR A 55 -6.04 20.35 -19.92
CA THR A 55 -7.06 20.40 -20.99
C THR A 55 -8.46 20.74 -20.47
N LEU A 56 -8.73 20.46 -19.19
CA LEU A 56 -9.97 20.82 -18.51
C LEU A 56 -9.95 22.24 -17.93
N ASN A 57 -8.90 23.03 -18.17
CA ASN A 57 -8.68 24.36 -17.56
C ASN A 57 -8.82 24.34 -16.03
N SER A 58 -8.35 23.25 -15.39
CA SER A 58 -8.44 23.08 -13.94
C SER A 58 -7.60 24.14 -13.22
N THR A 59 -8.13 24.70 -12.14
CA THR A 59 -7.41 25.64 -11.28
C THR A 59 -6.21 24.97 -10.58
N PRO A 60 -5.20 25.72 -10.12
CA PRO A 60 -4.07 25.16 -9.36
C PRO A 60 -4.52 24.31 -8.17
N LYS A 61 -5.54 24.76 -7.43
CA LYS A 61 -6.11 24.02 -6.30
C LYS A 61 -6.72 22.68 -6.72
N GLN A 62 -7.45 22.64 -7.84
CA GLN A 62 -8.01 21.40 -8.39
C GLN A 62 -6.91 20.45 -8.89
N ILE A 63 -5.84 20.99 -9.49
CA ILE A 63 -4.69 20.19 -9.90
C ILE A 63 -4.01 19.55 -8.69
N THR A 64 -3.71 20.34 -7.65
CA THR A 64 -3.11 19.84 -6.39
C THR A 64 -3.98 18.76 -5.76
N SER A 65 -5.30 18.97 -5.68
CA SER A 65 -6.23 17.98 -5.16
C SER A 65 -6.20 16.69 -5.99
N ALA A 66 -6.31 16.80 -7.31
CA ALA A 66 -6.35 15.64 -8.20
C ALA A 66 -5.03 14.84 -8.21
N LEU A 67 -3.88 15.50 -8.01
CA LEU A 67 -2.59 14.83 -7.85
C LEU A 67 -2.45 14.17 -6.49
N LYS A 68 -2.98 14.80 -5.42
CA LYS A 68 -3.06 14.18 -4.10
C LYS A 68 -3.91 12.92 -4.16
N ASP A 69 -5.08 12.99 -4.80
CA ASP A 69 -5.97 11.83 -5.00
C ASP A 69 -5.27 10.73 -5.80
N LEU A 70 -4.54 11.10 -6.86
CA LEU A 70 -3.75 10.16 -7.69
C LEU A 70 -2.67 9.43 -6.88
N GLY A 71 -2.04 10.10 -5.89
CA GLY A 71 -1.11 9.48 -4.96
C GLY A 71 -1.83 8.57 -3.95
N MET A 72 -2.96 9.03 -3.41
CA MET A 72 -3.77 8.25 -2.47
C MET A 72 -4.32 6.96 -3.09
N GLU A 73 -4.73 6.97 -4.36
CA GLU A 73 -5.17 5.78 -5.11
C GLU A 73 -4.10 4.66 -5.15
N ARG A 74 -2.83 5.00 -4.90
CA ARG A 74 -1.68 4.10 -4.87
C ARG A 74 -1.30 3.59 -3.47
N THR A 75 -2.08 3.94 -2.45
CA THR A 75 -1.93 3.41 -1.10
C THR A 75 -2.80 2.17 -0.85
N LEU A 76 -2.30 1.22 -0.06
CA LEU A 76 -3.06 0.06 0.46
C LEU A 76 -4.42 0.49 1.06
N ASP A 77 -4.47 1.68 1.66
CA ASP A 77 -5.66 2.32 2.21
C ASP A 77 -6.80 2.47 1.19
N THR A 78 -6.50 2.58 -0.11
CA THR A 78 -7.52 2.61 -1.17
C THR A 78 -8.26 1.28 -1.28
N ILE A 79 -7.54 0.16 -1.19
CA ILE A 79 -8.14 -1.18 -1.21
C ILE A 79 -8.99 -1.37 0.04
N LEU A 80 -8.45 -1.02 1.21
CA LEU A 80 -9.15 -1.10 2.49
C LEU A 80 -10.40 -0.21 2.54
N THR A 81 -10.32 0.99 1.95
CA THR A 81 -11.46 1.92 1.85
C THR A 81 -12.54 1.38 0.90
N ALA A 82 -12.15 0.81 -0.25
CA ALA A 82 -13.10 0.21 -1.18
C ALA A 82 -13.82 -0.99 -0.55
N TYR A 83 -13.09 -1.81 0.22
CA TYR A 83 -13.64 -2.89 1.02
C TYR A 83 -14.60 -2.38 2.08
N GLY A 84 -14.19 -1.42 2.91
CA GLY A 84 -15.03 -0.85 3.97
C GLY A 84 -16.30 -0.18 3.45
N LYS A 85 -16.26 0.41 2.25
CA LYS A 85 -17.45 0.97 1.55
C LYS A 85 -18.36 -0.10 0.94
N GLY A 86 -18.01 -1.38 1.05
CA GLY A 86 -18.73 -2.50 0.44
C GLY A 86 -18.62 -2.55 -1.10
N LYS A 87 -17.67 -1.81 -1.69
CA LYS A 87 -17.46 -1.74 -3.14
C LYS A 87 -16.51 -2.82 -3.66
N LEU A 88 -15.76 -3.46 -2.77
CA LEU A 88 -14.80 -4.51 -3.08
C LEU A 88 -15.08 -5.73 -2.21
N THR A 89 -15.24 -6.91 -2.83
CA THR A 89 -15.52 -8.18 -2.12
C THR A 89 -14.44 -9.24 -2.33
N PHE A 90 -13.50 -8.98 -3.23
CA PHE A 90 -12.34 -9.84 -3.48
C PHE A 90 -11.17 -9.00 -4.00
N PHE A 91 -9.94 -9.48 -3.84
CA PHE A 91 -8.75 -8.82 -4.37
C PHE A 91 -7.64 -9.82 -4.71
N LEU A 92 -6.72 -9.44 -5.60
CA LEU A 92 -5.51 -10.22 -5.87
C LEU A 92 -4.50 -9.95 -4.74
N ALA A 93 -4.30 -10.92 -3.87
CA ALA A 93 -3.33 -10.87 -2.80
C ALA A 93 -3.06 -12.29 -2.29
N ASP A 94 -1.83 -12.57 -1.90
CA ASP A 94 -1.50 -13.81 -1.21
C ASP A 94 -1.79 -13.63 0.29
N PRO A 95 -2.69 -14.44 0.88
CA PRO A 95 -3.02 -14.31 2.30
C PRO A 95 -1.81 -14.48 3.24
N GLN A 96 -0.76 -15.18 2.80
CA GLN A 96 0.44 -15.44 3.59
C GLN A 96 1.57 -14.44 3.34
N SER A 97 1.40 -13.48 2.40
CA SER A 97 2.36 -12.39 2.23
C SER A 97 2.42 -11.55 3.50
N VAL A 98 3.64 -11.39 4.03
CA VAL A 98 3.92 -10.46 5.12
C VAL A 98 3.84 -9.03 4.60
N VAL A 99 3.14 -8.18 5.34
CA VAL A 99 3.06 -6.74 5.07
C VAL A 99 4.07 -6.03 5.95
N ASP A 100 5.04 -5.36 5.35
CA ASP A 100 5.99 -4.55 6.10
C ASP A 100 5.34 -3.22 6.51
N LEU A 101 4.74 -3.22 7.71
CA LEU A 101 4.06 -2.07 8.29
C LEU A 101 4.91 -1.49 9.42
N ILE A 102 4.97 -0.18 9.53
CA ILE A 102 5.59 0.49 10.68
C ILE A 102 4.86 1.80 10.99
N PRO A 103 4.59 2.12 12.27
CA PRO A 103 4.09 3.42 12.66
C PRO A 103 5.05 4.56 12.28
N GLY A 104 4.50 5.69 11.84
CA GLY A 104 5.31 6.81 11.35
C GLY A 104 6.20 7.47 12.41
N ASP A 105 5.76 7.47 13.66
CA ASP A 105 6.53 7.91 14.83
C ASP A 105 7.76 7.05 15.07
N MET A 106 7.67 5.72 14.88
CA MET A 106 8.84 4.84 14.97
C MET A 106 9.88 5.13 13.87
N VAL A 107 9.41 5.50 12.66
CA VAL A 107 10.31 5.95 11.56
C VAL A 107 11.03 7.23 11.96
N VAL A 108 10.31 8.22 12.50
CA VAL A 108 10.89 9.48 12.97
C VAL A 108 11.90 9.25 14.09
N ASN A 109 11.59 8.35 15.02
CA ASN A 109 12.52 8.06 16.11
C ASN A 109 13.78 7.33 15.63
N ALA A 110 13.65 6.39 14.68
CA ALA A 110 14.81 5.74 14.06
C ALA A 110 15.70 6.76 13.31
N ILE A 111 15.10 7.76 12.67
CA ILE A 111 15.83 8.90 12.08
C ILE A 111 16.65 9.65 13.13
N PHE A 112 16.03 10.00 14.27
CA PHE A 112 16.75 10.68 15.36
C PHE A 112 17.88 9.83 15.94
N ALA A 113 17.64 8.53 16.16
CA ALA A 113 18.68 7.60 16.60
C ALA A 113 19.84 7.54 15.61
N ALA A 114 19.54 7.44 14.30
CA ALA A 114 20.56 7.43 13.26
C ALA A 114 21.39 8.72 13.25
N ILE A 115 20.74 9.88 13.41
CA ILE A 115 21.42 11.18 13.53
C ILE A 115 22.37 11.18 14.73
N ALA A 116 21.88 10.77 15.90
CA ALA A 116 22.64 10.77 17.15
C ALA A 116 23.83 9.80 17.12
N ARG A 117 23.67 8.61 16.54
CA ARG A 117 24.77 7.64 16.38
C ARG A 117 25.87 8.19 15.48
N ASN A 118 25.49 8.86 14.39
CA ASN A 118 26.44 9.29 13.38
C ASN A 118 27.05 10.67 13.65
N SER A 119 26.48 11.49 14.54
CA SER A 119 27.08 12.77 14.93
C SER A 119 28.40 12.62 15.68
N ASN A 120 28.62 11.46 16.32
CA ASN A 120 29.79 11.21 17.15
C ASN A 120 30.96 10.55 16.40
N ASN A 121 30.77 10.19 15.12
CA ASN A 121 31.79 9.50 14.33
C ASN A 121 32.71 10.49 13.62
N GLN A 122 34.04 10.27 13.69
CA GLN A 122 34.98 11.00 12.84
C GLN A 122 34.77 10.62 11.36
N PRO A 123 34.86 11.57 10.41
CA PRO A 123 34.72 11.27 8.99
C PRO A 123 35.84 10.34 8.54
N SER A 124 35.49 9.08 8.25
CA SER A 124 36.41 8.10 7.70
C SER A 124 36.59 8.34 6.19
N PRO A 125 37.81 8.22 5.64
CA PRO A 125 38.06 8.31 4.20
C PRO A 125 37.38 7.21 3.39
N ASN A 126 36.97 6.11 4.03
CA ASN A 126 36.12 5.06 3.46
C ASN A 126 34.69 5.20 4.01
N TYR A 127 33.93 6.16 3.46
CA TYR A 127 32.56 6.40 3.89
C TYR A 127 31.65 5.25 3.42
N ASN A 128 31.29 4.34 4.33
CA ASN A 128 30.28 3.32 4.06
C ASN A 128 28.88 3.88 4.31
N PHE A 129 28.04 3.86 3.28
CA PHE A 129 26.61 4.14 3.43
C PHE A 129 25.96 3.01 4.23
N VAL A 130 25.46 3.33 5.42
CA VAL A 130 24.66 2.38 6.20
C VAL A 130 23.20 2.56 5.82
N ILE A 131 22.53 1.45 5.50
CA ILE A 131 21.10 1.41 5.24
C ILE A 131 20.41 0.85 6.48
N TYR A 132 19.29 1.50 6.82
CA TYR A 132 18.39 1.10 7.88
C TYR A 132 17.03 0.78 7.25
N HIS A 133 16.61 -0.48 7.29
CA HIS A 133 15.25 -0.87 7.01
C HIS A 133 14.42 -0.72 8.29
N VAL A 134 13.71 0.40 8.37
CA VAL A 134 12.77 0.64 9.46
C VAL A 134 11.45 -0.02 9.11
N GLY A 135 11.33 -1.29 9.47
CA GLY A 135 10.18 -2.14 9.17
C GLY A 135 9.88 -3.11 10.31
N SER A 136 8.86 -3.94 10.13
CA SER A 136 8.44 -4.94 11.12
C SER A 136 8.46 -6.37 10.60
N SER A 137 8.56 -6.55 9.28
CA SER A 137 8.40 -7.84 8.59
C SER A 137 9.31 -8.95 9.12
N ARG A 138 10.51 -8.63 9.65
CA ARG A 138 11.44 -9.62 10.22
C ARG A 138 11.16 -9.96 11.68
N ARG A 139 10.89 -8.97 12.53
CA ARG A 139 10.83 -9.13 13.99
C ARG A 139 9.44 -9.21 14.58
N ASN A 140 8.45 -8.63 13.92
CA ASN A 140 7.06 -8.65 14.34
C ASN A 140 6.14 -8.73 13.10
N PRO A 141 6.18 -9.85 12.36
CA PRO A 141 5.45 -9.97 11.09
C PRO A 141 3.94 -9.95 11.29
N ILE A 142 3.24 -9.39 10.30
CA ILE A 142 1.80 -9.48 10.13
C ILE A 142 1.51 -9.84 8.67
N CYS A 143 0.60 -10.79 8.42
CA CYS A 143 0.25 -11.22 7.07
C CYS A 143 -0.99 -10.49 6.54
N LEU A 144 -1.17 -10.48 5.22
CA LEU A 144 -2.34 -9.84 4.57
C LEU A 144 -3.67 -10.42 5.07
N GLN A 145 -3.73 -11.72 5.38
CA GLN A 145 -4.92 -12.33 5.96
C GLN A 145 -5.28 -11.70 7.32
N ASP A 146 -4.31 -11.44 8.18
CA ASP A 146 -4.54 -10.83 9.50
C ASP A 146 -5.10 -9.41 9.34
N VAL A 147 -4.50 -8.62 8.45
CA VAL A 147 -4.98 -7.27 8.12
C VAL A 147 -6.44 -7.31 7.62
N VAL A 148 -6.78 -8.27 6.76
CA VAL A 148 -8.15 -8.45 6.24
C VAL A 148 -9.12 -8.85 7.34
N SER A 149 -8.75 -9.79 8.21
CA SER A 149 -9.61 -10.24 9.31
C SER A 149 -9.86 -9.11 10.31
N VAL A 150 -8.82 -8.36 10.70
CA VAL A 150 -8.96 -7.18 11.56
C VAL A 150 -9.78 -6.09 10.86
N GLY A 151 -9.59 -5.90 9.56
CA GLY A 151 -10.38 -4.97 8.73
C GLY A 151 -11.86 -5.34 8.70
N TYR A 152 -12.18 -6.63 8.55
CA TYR A 152 -13.55 -7.13 8.61
C TYR A 152 -14.16 -6.84 9.97
N GLN A 153 -13.48 -7.14 11.07
CA GLN A 153 -13.97 -6.82 12.41
C GLN A 153 -14.29 -5.32 12.54
N TYR A 154 -13.38 -4.45 12.08
CA TYR A 154 -13.57 -3.01 12.14
C TYR A 154 -14.79 -2.53 11.34
N TYR A 155 -14.88 -2.90 10.06
CA TYR A 155 -15.93 -2.39 9.17
C TYR A 155 -17.29 -3.06 9.34
N SER A 156 -17.35 -4.31 9.80
CA SER A 156 -18.62 -5.02 10.00
C SER A 156 -19.24 -4.78 11.38
N ARG A 157 -18.42 -4.61 12.43
CA ARG A 157 -18.91 -4.55 13.83
C ARG A 157 -18.72 -3.19 14.48
N LYS A 158 -17.57 -2.54 14.30
CA LYS A 158 -17.18 -1.36 15.08
C LYS A 158 -17.63 -0.05 14.44
N LYS A 159 -17.22 0.23 13.20
CA LYS A 159 -17.55 1.46 12.47
C LYS A 159 -17.81 1.17 10.98
N PRO A 160 -19.05 0.80 10.61
CA PRO A 160 -19.41 0.71 9.20
C PRO A 160 -19.23 2.08 8.53
N PHE A 161 -18.71 2.07 7.30
CA PHE A 161 -18.70 3.29 6.49
C PHE A 161 -20.13 3.80 6.32
N LEU A 162 -20.30 5.12 6.33
CA LEU A 162 -21.57 5.76 6.02
C LEU A 162 -21.45 6.33 4.62
N ASP A 163 -22.44 6.10 3.78
CA ASP A 163 -22.55 6.79 2.51
C ASP A 163 -22.98 8.25 2.70
N ASN A 164 -23.01 9.03 1.61
CA ASN A 164 -23.38 10.44 1.62
C ASN A 164 -24.84 10.69 2.07
N ARG A 165 -25.64 9.63 2.27
CA ARG A 165 -27.02 9.68 2.77
C ARG A 165 -27.13 9.15 4.21
N GLY A 166 -26.00 8.90 4.88
CA GLY A 166 -25.95 8.34 6.22
C GLY A 166 -26.27 6.85 6.30
N LYS A 167 -26.43 6.14 5.19
CA LYS A 167 -26.70 4.71 5.17
C LYS A 167 -25.41 3.92 5.35
N ARG A 168 -25.45 2.90 6.20
CA ARG A 168 -24.32 2.00 6.46
C ARG A 168 -23.96 1.20 5.21
N SER A 169 -22.69 1.23 4.83
CA SER A 169 -22.09 0.31 3.87
C SER A 169 -22.13 -1.11 4.44
N ALA A 170 -22.70 -2.05 3.68
CA ALA A 170 -22.82 -3.43 4.09
C ALA A 170 -21.53 -4.19 3.78
N VAL A 171 -20.65 -4.35 4.77
CA VAL A 171 -19.55 -5.32 4.71
C VAL A 171 -20.08 -6.63 5.30
N GLY A 172 -20.52 -7.53 4.42
CA GLY A 172 -21.19 -8.78 4.81
C GLY A 172 -20.28 -9.98 5.03
N ALA A 173 -19.01 -9.91 4.60
CA ALA A 173 -18.03 -10.98 4.74
C ALA A 173 -16.61 -10.43 4.67
N GLU A 174 -15.63 -11.24 5.08
CA GLU A 174 -14.21 -10.96 4.86
C GLU A 174 -13.89 -10.77 3.38
N LEU A 175 -12.88 -9.94 3.09
CA LEU A 175 -12.42 -9.70 1.73
C LEU A 175 -11.78 -10.98 1.18
N LYS A 176 -12.33 -11.53 0.10
CA LYS A 176 -11.78 -12.76 -0.49
C LYS A 176 -10.43 -12.49 -1.16
N LEU A 177 -9.36 -13.08 -0.63
CA LEU A 177 -8.02 -13.00 -1.22
C LEU A 177 -7.80 -14.09 -2.28
N LEU A 178 -7.38 -13.68 -3.47
CA LEU A 178 -7.05 -14.55 -4.59
C LEU A 178 -5.54 -14.56 -4.76
N SER A 179 -4.88 -15.64 -4.33
CA SER A 179 -3.42 -15.73 -4.19
C SER A 179 -2.61 -15.78 -5.49
N SER A 180 -3.27 -15.74 -6.66
CA SER A 180 -2.57 -15.77 -7.94
C SER A 180 -3.38 -15.16 -9.07
N MET A 181 -2.68 -14.66 -10.10
CA MET A 181 -3.31 -14.18 -11.33
C MET A 181 -4.21 -15.23 -12.00
N THR A 182 -3.86 -16.51 -11.90
CA THR A 182 -4.67 -17.61 -12.42
C THR A 182 -6.01 -17.70 -11.70
N SER A 183 -6.00 -17.71 -10.36
CA SER A 183 -7.21 -17.73 -9.55
C SER A 183 -8.06 -16.47 -9.75
N PHE A 184 -7.42 -15.30 -9.83
CA PHE A 184 -8.06 -14.01 -10.10
C PHE A 184 -8.76 -14.00 -11.47
N ARG A 185 -8.04 -14.32 -12.54
CA ARG A 185 -8.60 -14.37 -13.91
C ARG A 185 -9.72 -15.38 -14.01
N ARG A 186 -9.60 -16.55 -13.37
CA ARG A 186 -10.66 -17.56 -13.31
C ARG A 186 -11.92 -16.99 -12.62
N HIS A 187 -11.76 -16.30 -11.50
CA HIS A 187 -12.87 -15.68 -10.78
C HIS A 187 -13.60 -14.63 -11.64
N ILE A 188 -12.85 -13.74 -12.31
CA ILE A 188 -13.40 -12.76 -13.25
C ILE A 188 -14.16 -13.44 -14.41
N LYS A 189 -13.55 -14.46 -15.03
CA LYS A 189 -14.12 -15.19 -16.17
C LYS A 189 -15.41 -15.92 -15.83
N ILE A 190 -15.54 -16.46 -14.62
CA ILE A 190 -16.70 -17.25 -14.22
C ILE A 190 -17.81 -16.34 -13.68
N ARG A 191 -17.47 -15.36 -12.84
CA ARG A 191 -18.48 -14.60 -12.09
C ARG A 191 -18.92 -13.30 -12.77
N TYR A 192 -18.00 -12.59 -13.44
CA TYR A 192 -18.23 -11.21 -13.89
C TYR A 192 -18.39 -11.09 -15.41
N LEU A 193 -17.56 -11.78 -16.19
CA LEU A 193 -17.66 -11.73 -17.66
C LEU A 193 -19.00 -12.26 -18.22
N PRO A 194 -19.57 -13.37 -17.73
CA PRO A 194 -20.84 -13.88 -18.24
C PRO A 194 -21.98 -12.90 -17.93
N PHE A 195 -22.01 -12.35 -16.71
CA PHE A 195 -22.96 -11.32 -16.32
C PHE A 195 -22.88 -10.09 -17.24
N LEU A 196 -21.67 -9.58 -17.51
CA LEU A 196 -21.48 -8.45 -18.42
C LEU A 196 -21.94 -8.76 -19.86
N LYS A 197 -21.68 -9.97 -20.36
CA LYS A 197 -22.13 -10.40 -21.69
C LYS A 197 -23.66 -10.46 -21.79
N ILE A 198 -24.31 -11.03 -20.76
CA ILE A 198 -25.77 -11.08 -20.67
C ILE A 198 -26.34 -9.66 -20.63
N LEU A 199 -25.76 -8.79 -19.80
CA LEU A 199 -26.20 -7.40 -19.66
C LEU A 199 -26.04 -6.63 -20.97
N LYS A 200 -24.96 -6.87 -21.73
CA LYS A 200 -24.75 -6.31 -23.07
C LYS A 200 -25.82 -6.78 -24.07
N LEU A 201 -26.17 -8.07 -24.01
CA LEU A 201 -27.20 -8.65 -24.88
C LEU A 201 -28.58 -8.06 -24.55
N LEU A 202 -28.97 -8.02 -23.27
CA LEU A 202 -30.21 -7.39 -22.83
C LEU A 202 -30.26 -5.92 -23.23
N ASN A 203 -29.14 -5.22 -23.12
CA ASN A 203 -29.06 -3.83 -23.54
C ASN A 203 -29.36 -3.66 -25.04
N MET A 204 -28.88 -4.57 -25.90
CA MET A 204 -29.17 -4.57 -27.33
C MET A 204 -30.64 -4.93 -27.64
N ILE A 205 -31.19 -5.95 -26.95
CA ILE A 205 -32.58 -6.41 -27.15
C ILE A 205 -33.60 -5.35 -26.69
N PHE A 206 -33.31 -4.67 -25.57
CA PHE A 206 -34.22 -3.69 -24.96
C PHE A 206 -33.87 -2.25 -25.35
N CYS A 207 -33.42 -2.01 -26.58
CA CYS A 207 -33.18 -0.68 -27.16
C CYS A 207 -32.41 0.28 -26.23
N HIS A 208 -31.26 -0.17 -25.72
CA HIS A 208 -30.37 0.59 -24.84
C HIS A 208 -30.90 0.91 -23.42
N LYS A 209 -32.00 0.27 -22.99
CA LYS A 209 -32.57 0.47 -21.63
C LYS A 209 -31.59 0.13 -20.49
N PHE A 210 -30.60 -0.74 -20.73
CA PHE A 210 -29.62 -1.17 -19.75
C PHE A 210 -28.24 -0.52 -19.94
N GLU A 211 -28.11 0.49 -20.80
CA GLU A 211 -26.83 1.05 -21.25
C GLU A 211 -26.03 1.57 -20.05
N ARG A 212 -26.71 2.28 -19.16
CA ARG A 212 -26.11 2.79 -17.93
C ARG A 212 -25.60 1.67 -17.02
N SER A 213 -26.36 0.59 -16.87
CA SER A 213 -25.96 -0.54 -16.02
C SER A 213 -24.76 -1.28 -16.61
N TYR A 214 -24.79 -1.53 -17.93
CA TYR A 214 -23.71 -2.17 -18.67
C TYR A 214 -22.42 -1.34 -18.61
N THR A 215 -22.50 -0.05 -18.97
CA THR A 215 -21.34 0.85 -18.98
C THR A 215 -20.74 1.03 -17.58
N ASN A 216 -21.57 1.18 -16.54
CA ASN A 216 -21.07 1.27 -15.16
C ASN A 216 -20.35 -0.01 -14.73
N SER A 217 -20.94 -1.18 -14.99
CA SER A 217 -20.36 -2.47 -14.61
C SER A 217 -19.06 -2.75 -15.38
N SER A 218 -19.04 -2.43 -16.67
CA SER A 218 -17.84 -2.55 -17.51
C SER A 218 -16.71 -1.63 -17.04
N ARG A 219 -17.02 -0.36 -16.74
CA ARG A 219 -16.04 0.60 -16.18
C ARG A 219 -15.50 0.13 -14.84
N ALA A 220 -16.36 -0.35 -13.94
CA ALA A 220 -15.94 -0.86 -12.63
C ALA A 220 -15.00 -2.07 -12.75
N LEU A 221 -15.29 -3.01 -13.67
CA LEU A 221 -14.42 -4.15 -13.92
C LEU A 221 -13.06 -3.70 -14.50
N ASN A 222 -13.06 -2.81 -15.50
CA ASN A 222 -11.81 -2.30 -16.08
C ASN A 222 -10.96 -1.55 -15.05
N TYR A 223 -11.60 -0.78 -14.16
CA TYR A 223 -10.91 -0.11 -13.06
C TYR A 223 -10.28 -1.13 -12.10
N LEU A 224 -11.01 -2.17 -11.70
CA LEU A 224 -10.47 -3.24 -10.85
C LEU A 224 -9.27 -3.93 -11.50
N LEU A 225 -9.34 -4.24 -12.80
CA LEU A 225 -8.23 -4.85 -13.53
C LEU A 225 -6.98 -3.95 -13.49
N ARG A 226 -7.15 -2.64 -13.67
CA ARG A 226 -6.05 -1.66 -13.60
C ARG A 226 -5.43 -1.62 -12.20
N ILE A 227 -6.24 -1.55 -11.15
CA ILE A 227 -5.76 -1.54 -9.76
C ILE A 227 -5.03 -2.86 -9.46
N VAL A 228 -5.56 -4.00 -9.90
CA VAL A 228 -4.92 -5.29 -9.66
C VAL A 228 -3.56 -5.39 -10.35
N GLU A 229 -3.42 -4.95 -11.60
CA GLU A 229 -2.10 -4.93 -12.26
C GLU A 229 -1.12 -3.97 -11.56
N LEU A 230 -1.60 -2.83 -11.06
CA LEU A 230 -0.78 -1.86 -10.31
C LEU A 230 -0.28 -2.43 -8.97
N TYR A 231 -1.14 -3.13 -8.24
CA TYR A 231 -0.83 -3.62 -6.89
C TYR A 231 -0.24 -5.02 -6.85
N LYS A 232 -0.38 -5.80 -7.92
CA LYS A 232 0.18 -7.14 -8.06
C LYS A 232 1.61 -7.31 -7.51
N PRO A 233 2.60 -6.45 -7.84
CA PRO A 233 3.96 -6.62 -7.31
C PRO A 233 4.05 -6.46 -5.79
N TYR A 234 3.12 -5.75 -5.16
CA TYR A 234 3.08 -5.55 -3.71
C TYR A 234 2.21 -6.61 -3.01
N SER A 235 1.05 -6.93 -3.58
CA SER A 235 0.08 -7.82 -2.95
C SER A 235 0.43 -9.31 -3.06
N LEU A 236 1.36 -9.65 -3.95
CA LEU A 236 1.96 -10.99 -4.08
C LEU A 236 3.44 -11.00 -3.66
N PHE A 237 3.92 -9.95 -2.99
CA PHE A 237 5.29 -9.86 -2.55
C PHE A 237 5.57 -10.85 -1.43
N GLN A 238 6.70 -11.56 -1.51
CA GLN A 238 7.10 -12.60 -0.55
C GLN A 238 8.46 -12.29 0.08
N GLY A 239 8.88 -11.02 0.04
CA GLY A 239 10.11 -10.56 0.66
C GLY A 239 9.89 -10.17 2.12
N ILE A 240 10.92 -10.40 2.93
CA ILE A 240 11.02 -9.99 4.33
C ILE A 240 12.22 -9.07 4.44
N PHE A 241 12.06 -7.85 4.94
CA PHE A 241 13.16 -6.91 5.07
C PHE A 241 13.98 -7.25 6.32
N ASP A 242 15.25 -7.58 6.13
CA ASP A 242 16.17 -7.68 7.25
C ASP A 242 16.33 -6.31 7.91
N ASP A 243 16.50 -6.31 9.23
CA ASP A 243 16.56 -5.11 10.05
C ASP A 243 17.75 -5.12 11.01
N ALA A 244 18.79 -5.91 10.70
CA ALA A 244 19.94 -6.12 11.57
C ALA A 244 20.69 -4.82 11.93
N ASN A 245 20.96 -3.95 10.96
CA ASN A 245 21.58 -2.63 11.18
C ASN A 245 20.65 -1.71 11.97
N THR A 246 19.35 -1.78 11.71
CA THR A 246 18.33 -0.99 12.44
C THR A 246 18.21 -1.44 13.90
N GLU A 247 18.29 -2.74 14.15
CA GLU A 247 18.34 -3.31 15.50
C GLU A 247 19.64 -2.92 16.23
N ASP A 248 20.78 -3.01 15.54
CA ASP A 248 22.06 -2.58 16.09
C ASP A 248 22.04 -1.08 16.45
N LEU A 249 21.45 -0.25 15.58
CA LEU A 249 21.21 1.17 15.88
C LEU A 249 20.35 1.35 17.14
N ARG A 250 19.28 0.58 17.28
CA ARG A 250 18.39 0.65 18.45
C ARG A 250 19.11 0.25 19.73
N MET A 251 19.85 -0.85 19.71
CA MET A 251 20.55 -1.39 20.87
C MET A 251 21.72 -0.50 21.30
N THR A 252 22.53 -0.03 20.36
CA THR A 252 23.63 0.91 20.65
C THR A 252 23.10 2.23 21.21
N THR A 253 22.02 2.79 20.64
CA THR A 253 21.42 4.02 21.19
C THR A 253 20.97 3.85 22.64
N ARG A 254 20.50 2.64 23.02
CA ARG A 254 20.15 2.28 24.41
C ARG A 254 21.30 2.29 25.39
N GLU A 255 22.48 1.86 24.95
CA GLU A 255 23.65 1.76 25.81
C GLU A 255 24.30 3.13 26.08
N TYR A 256 24.27 4.04 25.10
CA TYR A 256 24.97 5.33 25.19
C TYR A 256 24.12 6.50 25.71
N ASN A 257 22.79 6.36 25.75
CA ASN A 257 21.89 7.47 26.12
C ASN A 257 20.90 7.01 27.18
N SER A 258 20.97 7.56 28.40
CA SER A 258 20.04 7.25 29.49
C SER A 258 18.59 7.59 29.17
N ASN A 259 18.36 8.41 28.13
CA ASN A 259 17.03 8.72 27.58
C ASN A 259 16.68 7.84 26.36
N ALA A 260 17.35 6.73 26.10
CA ALA A 260 17.11 5.96 24.88
C ALA A 260 15.74 5.28 24.80
N ASP A 261 15.09 5.06 25.94
CA ASP A 261 13.68 4.67 25.96
C ASP A 261 12.78 5.75 25.33
N MET A 262 13.25 7.00 25.24
CA MET A 262 12.56 8.12 24.56
C MET A 262 12.41 7.91 23.05
N PHE A 263 13.32 7.16 22.40
CA PHE A 263 13.25 6.93 20.96
C PHE A 263 12.37 5.71 20.60
N GLY A 264 11.84 4.93 21.55
CA GLY A 264 11.06 3.68 21.32
C GLY A 264 10.61 3.36 19.87
N PHE A 265 11.45 2.62 19.13
CA PHE A 265 11.15 2.14 17.76
C PHE A 265 11.34 0.63 17.60
N ASP A 266 11.18 -0.13 18.70
CA ASP A 266 11.19 -1.60 18.66
C ASP A 266 9.88 -2.12 18.05
N PRO A 267 9.88 -2.73 16.86
CA PRO A 267 8.65 -3.19 16.22
C PRO A 267 7.94 -4.29 17.03
N LYS A 268 8.63 -5.00 17.95
CA LYS A 268 8.02 -6.05 18.78
C LYS A 268 7.01 -5.53 19.80
N CYS A 269 7.02 -4.23 20.11
CA CYS A 269 6.02 -3.67 21.03
C CYS A 269 4.66 -3.43 20.34
N ILE A 270 4.59 -3.53 19.01
CA ILE A 270 3.37 -3.28 18.26
C ILE A 270 2.38 -4.44 18.46
N GLN A 271 1.27 -4.15 19.13
CA GLN A 271 0.10 -5.02 19.16
C GLN A 271 -0.73 -4.78 17.89
N TRP A 272 -0.48 -5.58 16.85
CA TRP A 272 -1.01 -5.32 15.50
C TRP A 272 -2.52 -5.17 15.43
N GLU A 273 -3.28 -6.07 16.06
CA GLU A 273 -4.74 -6.00 16.06
C GLU A 273 -5.22 -4.70 16.72
N GLU A 274 -4.65 -4.33 17.87
CA GLU A 274 -4.98 -3.09 18.57
C GLU A 274 -4.64 -1.86 17.73
N TYR A 275 -3.43 -1.79 17.16
CA TYR A 275 -2.98 -0.70 16.32
C TYR A 275 -3.87 -0.52 15.08
N LEU A 276 -4.22 -1.62 14.39
CA LEU A 276 -5.08 -1.56 13.21
C LEU A 276 -6.51 -1.12 13.56
N LEU A 277 -7.10 -1.68 14.63
CA LEU A 277 -8.48 -1.39 15.04
C LEU A 277 -8.68 -0.01 15.65
N ASN A 278 -7.68 0.51 16.35
CA ASN A 278 -7.79 1.72 17.17
C ASN A 278 -7.06 2.93 16.58
N THR A 279 -6.06 2.72 15.73
CA THR A 279 -5.24 3.80 15.18
C THR A 279 -5.35 3.87 13.65
N HIS A 280 -4.93 2.83 12.95
CA HIS A 280 -4.78 2.88 11.50
C HIS A 280 -6.12 2.98 10.75
N PHE A 281 -7.04 2.02 10.90
CA PHE A 281 -8.33 2.08 10.19
C PHE A 281 -9.19 3.30 10.55
N PRO A 282 -9.26 3.75 11.82
CA PRO A 282 -9.86 5.04 12.14
C PRO A 282 -9.24 6.22 11.38
N GLY A 283 -7.91 6.29 11.29
CA GLY A 283 -7.18 7.31 10.54
C GLY A 283 -7.45 7.29 9.03
N VAL A 284 -7.56 6.08 8.44
CA VAL A 284 -7.95 5.92 7.03
C VAL A 284 -9.37 6.46 6.80
N VAL A 285 -10.32 6.09 7.66
CA VAL A 285 -11.71 6.55 7.55
C VAL A 285 -11.81 8.06 7.71
N SER A 286 -11.09 8.68 8.65
CA SER A 286 -11.13 10.13 8.87
C SER A 286 -10.57 10.90 7.69
N THR A 287 -9.42 10.48 7.16
CA THR A 287 -8.76 11.13 6.01
C THR A 287 -9.61 11.05 4.74
N MET A 288 -10.31 9.94 4.54
CA MET A 288 -11.18 9.76 3.38
C MET A 288 -12.51 10.50 3.51
N ARG A 289 -12.97 10.83 4.73
CA ARG A 289 -14.14 11.70 4.94
C ARG A 289 -13.83 13.17 4.67
N SER A 290 -12.62 13.64 4.98
CA SER A 290 -12.24 15.03 4.73
C SER A 290 -12.03 15.37 3.24
N ASN A 291 -11.86 14.35 2.39
CA ASN A 291 -11.65 14.51 0.94
C ASN A 291 -12.93 14.34 0.09
N ASN A 292 -14.09 14.06 0.70
CA ASN A 292 -15.40 14.00 0.01
C ASN A 292 -16.29 15.17 0.44
#